data_AF-A0AAV6BYE5-F1
#
_entry.id   AF-A0AAV6BYE5-F1
#
_cell.length_a   1.000
_cell.length_b   1.000
_cell.length_c   1.000
_cell.angle_alpha   90.00
_cell.angle_beta   90.00
_cell.angle_gamma   90.00
#
_symmetry.space_group_name_H-M   'P 1'
#
loop_
_entity.id
_entity.type
_entity.pdbx_description
1 polymer ?
#
loop_
_entity_poly.entity_id
_entity_poly.type
_entity_poly.pdbx_seq_one_letter_code
_entity_poly.pdbx_strand_id
1 'polypeptide(L)'
;MNYVRAFFRSFLPPRYRGGPKHETGMIVAAAGVSGLIEMLVFGTVYIAGFVAYTARAVIGPVAFLEYLFYPPAWPVALLFFDGGLRFLASFAGQAVGSIPLYGVAWIHGWLERRAAKRRRGPIVADTVERGDGSRYELRISSCRPRRNWDKWMTVMYEERLYEIASAELGQPPRPYIYLLRTKPEWKVIRGLHRYHPDEVFSLEE
;
A
#
# COMPACT_ATOMS: atom_id res chain seq x y z
N MET A 1 20.48 -8.51 -16.35
CA MET A 1 19.76 -7.22 -16.35
C MET A 1 20.75 -6.12 -16.70
N ASN A 2 20.38 -5.18 -17.60
CA ASN A 2 21.26 -4.05 -17.95
C ASN A 2 21.45 -3.14 -16.73
N TYR A 3 22.68 -2.72 -16.46
CA TYR A 3 23.03 -1.85 -15.32
C TYR A 3 22.18 -0.58 -15.28
N VAL A 4 21.86 -0.01 -16.44
CA VAL A 4 20.96 1.14 -16.60
C VAL A 4 19.58 0.88 -15.96
N ARG A 5 19.02 -0.32 -16.12
CA ARG A 5 17.73 -0.68 -15.51
C ARG A 5 17.85 -0.86 -13.99
N ALA A 6 18.96 -1.43 -13.52
CA ALA A 6 19.25 -1.55 -12.10
C ALA A 6 19.42 -0.16 -11.44
N PHE A 7 20.05 0.77 -12.16
CA PHE A 7 20.20 2.17 -11.77
C PHE A 7 18.85 2.83 -11.52
N PHE A 8 17.94 2.86 -12.50
CA PHE A 8 16.60 3.46 -12.29
C PHE A 8 15.78 2.73 -11.22
N ARG A 9 15.90 1.39 -11.11
CA ARG A 9 15.21 0.62 -10.08
C ARG A 9 15.73 0.86 -8.67
N SER A 10 17.00 1.24 -8.52
CA SER A 10 17.59 1.50 -7.20
C SER A 10 16.89 2.64 -6.46
N PHE A 11 16.43 3.66 -7.20
CA PHE A 11 15.69 4.80 -6.65
C PHE A 11 14.29 4.41 -6.16
N LEU A 12 13.64 3.41 -6.76
CA LEU A 12 12.27 3.04 -6.39
C LEU A 12 12.19 2.42 -4.99
N PRO A 13 11.09 2.63 -4.24
CA PRO A 13 10.83 1.90 -3.00
C PRO A 13 10.70 0.38 -3.24
N PRO A 14 11.03 -0.47 -2.24
CA PRO A 14 11.04 -1.93 -2.37
C PRO A 14 9.77 -2.53 -2.99
N ARG A 15 8.60 -2.01 -2.63
CA ARG A 15 7.29 -2.46 -3.15
C ARG A 15 7.12 -2.34 -4.68
N TYR A 16 7.91 -1.47 -5.32
CA TYR A 16 7.88 -1.24 -6.77
C TYR A 16 9.06 -1.90 -7.50
N ARG A 17 9.99 -2.52 -6.78
CA ARG A 17 11.12 -3.26 -7.35
C ARG A 17 10.71 -4.68 -7.70
N GLY A 18 9.71 -4.83 -8.57
CA GLY A 18 9.35 -6.14 -9.10
C GLY A 18 10.54 -6.74 -9.87
N GLY A 19 10.92 -7.98 -9.56
CA GLY A 19 11.97 -8.69 -10.29
C GLY A 19 12.43 -9.98 -9.62
N PRO A 20 13.20 -10.82 -10.33
CA PRO A 20 13.76 -12.06 -9.80
C PRO A 20 14.81 -11.80 -8.68
N LYS A 21 14.85 -12.66 -7.65
CA LYS A 21 15.75 -12.52 -6.47
C LYS A 21 17.24 -12.42 -6.82
N HIS A 22 17.66 -12.98 -7.95
CA HIS A 22 19.05 -12.95 -8.43
C HIS A 22 19.52 -11.55 -8.89
N GLU A 23 18.60 -10.59 -9.03
CA GLU A 23 18.90 -9.21 -9.45
C GLU A 23 19.30 -8.28 -8.28
N THR A 24 19.20 -8.74 -7.03
CA THR A 24 19.39 -7.90 -5.84
C THR A 24 20.80 -7.31 -5.77
N GLY A 25 21.85 -8.08 -6.11
CA GLY A 25 23.24 -7.58 -6.06
C GLY A 25 23.50 -6.40 -6.98
N MET A 26 22.97 -6.42 -8.21
CA MET A 26 23.14 -5.30 -9.15
C MET A 26 22.38 -4.05 -8.69
N ILE A 27 21.21 -4.21 -8.07
CA ILE A 27 20.41 -3.09 -7.55
C ILE A 27 21.12 -2.43 -6.37
N VAL A 28 21.76 -3.22 -5.50
CA VAL A 28 22.56 -2.72 -4.37
C VAL A 28 23.76 -1.93 -4.86
N ALA A 29 24.54 -2.47 -5.80
CA ALA A 29 25.67 -1.75 -6.40
C ALA A 29 25.21 -0.45 -7.07
N ALA A 30 24.11 -0.49 -7.81
CA ALA A 30 23.55 0.68 -8.46
C ALA A 30 23.03 1.72 -7.45
N ALA A 31 22.47 1.30 -6.30
CA ALA A 31 22.08 2.20 -5.20
C ALA A 31 23.29 2.90 -4.59
N GLY A 32 24.40 2.17 -4.40
CA GLY A 32 25.66 2.74 -3.92
C GLY A 32 26.21 3.80 -4.87
N VAL A 33 26.35 3.47 -6.16
CA VAL A 33 26.89 4.40 -7.17
C VAL A 33 25.99 5.63 -7.34
N SER A 34 24.66 5.45 -7.41
CA SER A 34 23.74 6.57 -7.52
C SER A 34 23.74 7.46 -6.26
N GLY A 35 23.80 6.87 -5.07
CA GLY A 35 23.91 7.62 -3.82
C GLY A 35 25.20 8.43 -3.72
N LEU A 36 26.33 7.86 -4.15
CA LEU A 36 27.61 8.58 -4.21
C LEU A 36 27.55 9.76 -5.18
N ILE A 37 27.02 9.56 -6.39
CA ILE A 37 26.87 10.63 -7.38
C ILE A 37 25.98 11.75 -6.83
N GLU A 38 24.85 11.39 -6.22
CA GLU A 38 23.92 12.33 -5.62
C GLU A 38 24.58 13.16 -4.50
N MET A 39 25.32 12.50 -3.61
CA MET A 39 26.07 13.15 -2.54
C MET A 39 27.12 14.13 -3.09
N LEU A 40 27.87 13.76 -4.13
CA LEU A 40 28.88 14.63 -4.74
C LEU A 40 28.25 15.85 -5.42
N VAL A 41 27.17 15.64 -6.19
CA VAL A 41 26.47 16.71 -6.90
C VAL A 41 25.85 17.70 -5.92
N PHE A 42 25.03 17.23 -4.98
CA PHE A 42 24.34 18.12 -4.05
C PHE A 42 25.27 18.68 -2.98
N GLY A 43 26.33 17.96 -2.60
CA GLY A 43 27.38 18.50 -1.76
C GLY A 43 28.10 19.68 -2.42
N THR A 44 28.44 19.55 -3.71
CA THR A 44 29.05 20.65 -4.47
C THR A 44 28.11 21.85 -4.58
N VAL A 45 26.83 21.62 -4.89
CA VAL A 45 25.80 22.68 -4.95
C VAL A 45 25.62 23.36 -3.58
N TYR A 46 25.62 22.59 -2.49
CA TYR A 46 25.49 23.13 -1.14
C TYR A 46 26.69 24.00 -0.77
N ILE A 47 27.92 23.55 -1.06
CA ILE A 47 29.14 24.33 -0.82
C ILE A 47 29.14 25.61 -1.65
N ALA A 48 28.78 25.53 -2.93
CA ALA A 48 28.69 26.71 -3.79
C ALA A 48 27.63 27.71 -3.27
N GLY A 49 26.48 27.21 -2.83
CA GLY A 49 25.44 28.00 -2.20
C GLY A 49 25.90 28.67 -0.89
N PHE A 50 26.66 27.95 -0.07
CA PHE A 50 27.27 28.50 1.15
C PHE A 50 28.29 29.60 0.84
N VAL A 51 29.18 29.39 -0.13
CA VAL A 51 30.15 30.41 -0.56
C VAL A 51 29.43 31.67 -1.06
N ALA A 52 28.40 31.52 -1.89
CA ALA A 52 27.57 32.64 -2.34
C ALA A 52 26.83 33.33 -1.18
N TYR A 53 26.41 32.57 -0.17
CA TYR A 53 25.78 33.10 1.04
C TYR A 53 26.73 33.92 1.89
N THR A 54 27.98 33.48 2.05
CA THR A 54 28.97 34.17 2.90
C THR A 54 29.25 35.60 2.45
N ALA A 55 29.09 35.92 1.16
CA ALA A 55 29.19 37.28 0.63
C ALA A 55 28.08 38.22 1.14
N ARG A 56 27.01 37.67 1.73
CA ARG A 56 25.85 38.41 2.29
C ARG A 56 25.78 38.34 3.82
N ALA A 57 26.61 37.50 4.44
CA ALA A 57 26.54 37.25 5.87
C ALA A 57 27.15 38.41 6.67
N VAL A 58 26.52 38.74 7.80
CA VAL A 58 26.94 39.86 8.67
C VAL A 58 28.19 39.50 9.48
N ILE A 59 28.35 38.24 9.87
CA ILE A 59 29.45 37.76 10.73
C ILE A 59 29.95 36.40 10.22
N GLY A 60 31.21 36.32 9.82
CA GLY A 60 31.80 35.12 9.18
C GLY A 60 31.61 33.81 9.96
N PRO A 61 31.95 33.73 11.26
CA PRO A 61 31.75 32.51 12.05
C PRO A 61 30.28 32.09 12.24
N VAL A 62 29.33 33.03 12.16
CA VAL A 62 27.89 32.74 12.32
C VAL A 62 27.25 32.37 10.99
N ALA A 63 27.86 32.75 9.86
CA ALA A 63 27.36 32.47 8.50
C ALA A 63 27.07 30.99 8.26
N PHE A 64 27.86 30.08 8.86
CA PHE A 64 27.60 28.64 8.76
C PHE A 64 26.29 28.24 9.45
N LEU A 65 26.08 28.68 10.70
CA LEU A 65 24.84 28.40 11.43
C LEU A 65 23.65 29.04 10.73
N GLU A 66 23.80 30.29 10.27
CA GLU A 66 22.77 31.01 9.54
C GLU A 66 22.38 30.28 8.24
N TYR A 67 23.36 29.81 7.47
CA TYR A 67 23.13 29.04 6.26
C TYR A 67 22.53 27.67 6.52
N LEU A 68 22.89 27.01 7.63
CA LEU A 68 22.30 25.75 8.04
C LEU A 68 20.79 25.88 8.31
N PHE A 69 20.37 27.01 8.88
CA PHE A 69 18.96 27.34 9.10
C PHE A 69 18.30 28.13 7.96
N TYR A 70 19.01 28.36 6.86
CA TYR A 70 18.48 29.07 5.69
C TYR A 70 17.51 28.15 4.92
N PRO A 71 16.19 28.41 4.93
CA PRO A 71 15.21 27.45 4.38
C PRO A 71 15.44 27.04 2.92
N PRO A 72 15.91 27.93 2.02
CA PRO A 72 16.23 27.54 0.65
C PRO A 72 17.39 26.54 0.51
N ALA A 73 18.27 26.41 1.51
CA ALA A 73 19.35 25.43 1.50
C ALA A 73 18.86 24.02 1.87
N TRP A 74 17.71 23.89 2.53
CA TRP A 74 17.19 22.62 3.05
C TRP A 74 16.91 21.58 1.97
N PRO A 75 16.29 21.89 0.81
CA PRO A 75 16.09 20.88 -0.23
C PRO A 75 17.40 20.27 -0.74
N VAL A 76 18.47 21.08 -0.85
CA VAL A 76 19.80 20.61 -1.29
C VAL A 76 20.42 19.73 -0.21
N ALA A 77 20.35 20.15 1.05
CA ALA A 77 20.81 19.34 2.19
C ALA A 77 20.07 18.00 2.28
N LEU A 78 18.75 17.98 2.08
CA LEU A 78 17.95 16.75 2.10
C LEU A 78 18.38 15.76 1.01
N LEU A 79 18.66 16.24 -0.21
CA LEU A 79 19.15 15.38 -1.31
C LEU A 79 20.58 14.88 -1.07
N PHE A 80 21.43 15.71 -0.46
CA PHE A 80 22.75 15.26 0.00
C PHE A 80 22.63 14.10 1.01
N PHE A 81 21.77 14.25 2.03
CA PHE A 81 21.53 13.19 3.01
C PHE A 81 20.86 11.95 2.41
N ASP A 82 19.95 12.11 1.43
CA ASP A 82 19.37 10.98 0.68
C ASP A 82 20.47 10.15 0.00
N GLY A 83 21.37 10.81 -0.73
CA GLY A 83 22.52 10.18 -1.37
C GLY A 83 23.42 9.46 -0.36
N GLY A 84 23.70 10.11 0.77
CA GLY A 84 24.48 9.53 1.87
C GLY A 84 23.84 8.27 2.46
N LEU A 85 22.54 8.28 2.76
CA LEU A 85 21.82 7.12 3.28
C LEU A 85 21.85 5.94 2.30
N ARG A 86 21.67 6.20 1.01
CA ARG A 86 21.70 5.16 -0.03
C ARG A 86 23.09 4.57 -0.23
N PHE A 87 24.11 5.42 -0.19
CA PHE A 87 25.50 4.99 -0.25
C PHE A 87 25.86 4.12 0.96
N LEU A 88 25.54 4.56 2.18
CA LEU A 88 25.80 3.81 3.41
C LEU A 88 25.05 2.48 3.46
N ALA A 89 23.77 2.47 3.06
CA ALA A 89 22.97 1.25 3.01
C ALA A 89 23.53 0.20 2.05
N SER A 90 24.19 0.64 0.96
CA SER A 90 24.78 -0.29 -0.01
C SER A 90 25.90 -1.15 0.58
N PHE A 91 26.66 -0.64 1.56
CA PHE A 91 27.66 -1.42 2.30
C PHE A 91 27.05 -2.51 3.17
N ALA A 92 25.82 -2.31 3.65
CA ALA A 92 25.05 -3.32 4.36
C ALA A 92 24.38 -4.34 3.43
N GLY A 93 24.68 -4.30 2.12
CA GLY A 93 24.03 -5.15 1.12
C GLY A 93 22.57 -4.75 0.84
N GLN A 94 22.16 -3.54 1.22
CA GLN A 94 20.80 -3.06 1.08
C GLN A 94 20.70 -1.96 0.03
N ALA A 95 19.66 -2.03 -0.81
CA ALA A 95 19.30 -0.94 -1.69
C ALA A 95 18.18 -0.14 -1.02
N VAL A 96 18.45 1.07 -0.55
CA VAL A 96 17.40 1.98 -0.06
C VAL A 96 16.94 2.86 -1.24
N GLY A 97 15.64 3.06 -1.37
CA GLY A 97 15.08 3.94 -2.42
C GLY A 97 15.28 5.39 -2.04
N SER A 98 15.07 6.32 -2.97
CA SER A 98 15.19 7.74 -2.65
C SER A 98 13.97 8.23 -1.86
N ILE A 99 14.21 9.08 -0.86
CA ILE A 99 13.20 9.72 -0.02
C ILE A 99 12.12 10.42 -0.86
N PRO A 100 12.44 11.20 -1.92
CA PRO A 100 11.42 11.81 -2.77
C PRO A 100 10.46 10.77 -3.39
N LEU A 101 10.98 9.61 -3.82
CA LEU A 101 10.15 8.56 -4.39
C LEU A 101 9.36 7.78 -3.33
N TYR A 102 9.86 7.68 -2.09
CA TYR A 102 9.03 7.24 -0.96
C TYR A 102 7.85 8.17 -0.71
N GLY A 103 8.04 9.49 -0.85
CA GLY A 103 6.95 10.47 -0.78
C GLY A 103 5.90 10.25 -1.88
N VAL A 104 6.35 10.14 -3.14
CA VAL A 104 5.46 9.84 -4.29
C VAL A 104 4.71 8.53 -4.09
N ALA A 105 5.43 7.49 -3.64
CA ALA A 105 4.84 6.21 -3.30
C ALA A 105 3.76 6.35 -2.21
N TRP A 106 4.05 7.03 -1.12
CA TRP A 106 3.08 7.24 -0.06
C TRP A 106 1.82 7.95 -0.56
N ILE A 107 1.97 9.01 -1.36
CA ILE A 107 0.85 9.72 -2.01
C ILE A 107 0.07 8.80 -2.93
N HIS A 108 0.74 8.02 -3.77
CA HIS A 108 0.09 7.05 -4.66
C HIS A 108 -0.76 6.05 -3.87
N GLY A 109 -0.20 5.47 -2.79
CA GLY A 109 -0.92 4.52 -1.95
C GLY A 109 -2.07 5.16 -1.17
N TRP A 110 -1.98 6.45 -0.84
CA TRP A 110 -3.10 7.21 -0.27
C TRP A 110 -4.21 7.44 -1.30
N LEU A 111 -3.85 7.84 -2.52
CA LEU A 111 -4.80 8.03 -3.62
C LEU A 111 -5.49 6.73 -4.01
N GLU A 112 -4.76 5.61 -4.09
CA GLU A 112 -5.33 4.29 -4.35
C GLU A 112 -6.33 3.88 -3.28
N ARG A 113 -5.99 4.08 -1.99
CA ARG A 113 -6.92 3.80 -0.88
C ARG A 113 -8.17 4.66 -0.98
N ARG A 114 -8.03 5.94 -1.28
CA ARG A 114 -9.15 6.87 -1.47
C ARG A 114 -10.01 6.51 -2.68
N ALA A 115 -9.38 6.14 -3.79
CA ALA A 115 -10.07 5.69 -5.00
C ALA A 115 -10.79 4.35 -4.77
N ALA A 116 -10.16 3.40 -4.08
CA ALA A 116 -10.78 2.14 -3.69
C ALA A 116 -12.01 2.37 -2.79
N LYS A 117 -11.92 3.28 -1.81
CA LYS A 117 -13.06 3.68 -0.98
C LYS A 117 -14.19 4.27 -1.82
N ARG A 118 -13.88 5.14 -2.79
CA ARG A 118 -14.89 5.68 -3.72
C ARG A 118 -15.52 4.61 -4.61
N ARG A 119 -14.74 3.65 -5.12
CA ARG A 119 -15.22 2.56 -5.97
C ARG A 119 -16.16 1.59 -5.24
N ARG A 120 -16.02 1.44 -3.92
CA ARG A 120 -16.88 0.56 -3.10
C ARG A 120 -18.34 1.02 -3.00
N GLY A 121 -18.65 2.27 -3.39
CA GLY A 121 -20.02 2.80 -3.36
C GLY A 121 -20.59 2.97 -1.94
N PRO A 122 -21.81 3.52 -1.83
CA PRO A 122 -22.49 3.69 -0.55
C PRO A 122 -22.71 2.34 0.16
N ILE A 123 -22.72 2.36 1.49
CA ILE A 123 -23.14 1.20 2.29
C ILE A 123 -24.66 1.10 2.15
N VAL A 124 -25.14 -0.04 1.67
CA VAL A 124 -26.56 -0.34 1.46
C VAL A 124 -26.85 -1.68 2.11
N ALA A 125 -28.03 -1.82 2.73
CA ALA A 125 -28.46 -3.07 3.34
C ALA A 125 -28.36 -4.23 2.34
N ASP A 126 -27.99 -5.40 2.84
CA ASP A 126 -27.91 -6.61 2.04
C ASP A 126 -29.31 -7.01 1.54
N THR A 127 -29.37 -7.70 0.41
CA THR A 127 -30.61 -8.23 -0.15
C THR A 127 -30.61 -9.75 -0.06
N VAL A 128 -31.68 -10.30 0.51
CA VAL A 128 -31.85 -11.75 0.68
C VAL A 128 -32.97 -12.21 -0.24
N GLU A 129 -32.65 -13.13 -1.14
CA GLU A 129 -33.59 -13.73 -2.09
C GLU A 129 -33.68 -15.24 -1.81
N ARG A 130 -34.89 -15.78 -1.77
CA ARG A 130 -35.09 -17.23 -1.69
C ARG A 130 -34.97 -17.84 -3.09
N GLY A 131 -34.19 -18.91 -3.21
CA GLY A 131 -34.01 -19.64 -4.44
C GLY A 131 -35.08 -20.71 -4.66
N ASP A 132 -34.98 -21.37 -5.80
CA ASP A 132 -35.81 -22.51 -6.19
C ASP A 132 -35.36 -23.85 -5.58
N GLY A 133 -34.24 -23.84 -4.84
CA GLY A 133 -33.63 -25.02 -4.22
C GLY A 133 -32.79 -25.89 -5.16
N SER A 134 -32.75 -25.59 -6.48
CA SER A 134 -31.97 -26.38 -7.44
C SER A 134 -30.49 -26.01 -7.40
N ARG A 135 -30.20 -24.70 -7.50
CA ARG A 135 -28.84 -24.16 -7.46
C ARG A 135 -28.48 -23.67 -6.07
N TYR A 136 -29.41 -22.96 -5.44
CA TYR A 136 -29.29 -22.38 -4.11
C TYR A 136 -30.68 -22.28 -3.48
N GLU A 137 -30.73 -22.28 -2.15
CA GLU A 137 -31.97 -22.07 -1.39
C GLU A 137 -32.07 -20.64 -0.88
N LEU A 138 -30.92 -20.02 -0.59
CA LEU A 138 -30.84 -18.65 -0.16
C LEU A 138 -29.72 -17.95 -0.93
N ARG A 139 -29.99 -16.75 -1.43
CA ARG A 139 -29.01 -15.89 -2.08
C ARG A 139 -28.90 -14.59 -1.31
N ILE A 140 -27.71 -14.31 -0.83
CA ILE A 140 -27.40 -13.08 -0.10
C ILE A 140 -26.52 -12.21 -1.00
N SER A 141 -27.02 -11.05 -1.38
CA SER A 141 -26.25 -10.05 -2.12
C SER A 141 -25.79 -8.96 -1.16
N SER A 142 -24.48 -8.74 -1.06
CA SER A 142 -23.87 -7.77 -0.15
C SER A 142 -23.02 -6.74 -0.88
N CYS A 143 -22.98 -5.52 -0.34
CA CYS A 143 -22.13 -4.44 -0.86
C CYS A 143 -20.69 -4.49 -0.34
N ARG A 144 -20.40 -5.34 0.66
CA ARG A 144 -19.07 -5.54 1.23
C ARG A 144 -18.71 -7.03 1.28
N PRO A 145 -17.42 -7.39 1.13
CA PRO A 145 -17.02 -8.77 1.32
C PRO A 145 -17.14 -9.14 2.80
N ARG A 146 -17.81 -10.25 3.09
CA ARG A 146 -17.91 -10.81 4.43
C ARG A 146 -16.62 -11.56 4.77
N ARG A 147 -15.89 -11.10 5.78
CA ARG A 147 -14.70 -11.80 6.30
C ARG A 147 -15.16 -13.11 6.94
N ASN A 148 -14.40 -14.18 6.74
CA ASN A 148 -14.67 -15.52 7.31
C ASN A 148 -15.93 -16.24 6.78
N TRP A 149 -16.51 -15.75 5.68
CA TRP A 149 -17.56 -16.46 4.96
C TRP A 149 -16.92 -17.47 3.99
N ASP A 150 -16.40 -18.55 4.55
CA ASP A 150 -15.87 -19.69 3.81
C ASP A 150 -16.85 -20.88 3.83
N LYS A 151 -16.48 -21.97 3.13
CA LYS A 151 -17.30 -23.20 3.05
C LYS A 151 -17.54 -23.91 4.40
N TRP A 152 -16.86 -23.49 5.47
CA TRP A 152 -16.98 -24.09 6.80
C TRP A 152 -17.90 -23.28 7.71
N MET A 153 -18.20 -22.03 7.33
CA MET A 153 -19.13 -21.17 8.03
C MET A 153 -20.57 -21.68 7.86
N THR A 154 -21.29 -21.79 8.98
CA THR A 154 -22.74 -22.00 9.00
C THR A 154 -23.42 -20.67 9.29
N VAL A 155 -24.32 -20.26 8.40
CA VAL A 155 -25.07 -19.01 8.51
C VAL A 155 -26.49 -19.33 8.96
N MET A 156 -26.93 -18.73 10.04
CA MET A 156 -28.30 -18.84 10.54
C MET A 156 -29.11 -17.64 10.09
N TYR A 157 -30.22 -17.90 9.40
CA TYR A 157 -31.14 -16.87 8.92
C TYR A 157 -32.58 -17.39 9.05
N GLU A 158 -33.46 -16.60 9.69
CA GLU A 158 -34.86 -16.98 9.98
C GLU A 158 -34.98 -18.38 10.63
N GLU A 159 -34.17 -18.63 11.66
CA GLU A 159 -34.11 -19.92 12.39
C GLU A 159 -33.73 -21.15 11.54
N ARG A 160 -33.21 -20.94 10.32
CA ARG A 160 -32.70 -22.01 9.45
C ARG A 160 -31.19 -21.93 9.31
N LEU A 161 -30.55 -23.10 9.23
CA LEU A 161 -29.11 -23.23 9.10
C LEU A 161 -28.73 -23.47 7.64
N TYR A 162 -27.86 -22.60 7.14
CA TYR A 162 -27.35 -22.66 5.79
C TYR A 162 -25.83 -22.78 5.78
N GLU A 163 -25.29 -23.37 4.73
CA GLU A 163 -23.87 -23.35 4.43
C GLU A 163 -23.59 -22.64 3.11
N ILE A 164 -22.41 -22.03 3.02
CA ILE A 164 -21.99 -21.29 1.82
C ILE A 164 -21.60 -22.30 0.74
N ALA A 165 -22.42 -22.40 -0.30
CA ALA A 165 -22.17 -23.28 -1.43
C ALA A 165 -21.22 -22.62 -2.45
N SER A 166 -21.40 -21.33 -2.72
CA SER A 166 -20.49 -20.55 -3.58
C SER A 166 -20.50 -19.07 -3.23
N ALA A 167 -19.44 -18.38 -3.65
CA ALA A 167 -19.31 -16.93 -3.61
C ALA A 167 -18.99 -16.44 -5.02
N GLU A 168 -19.82 -15.54 -5.54
CA GLU A 168 -19.76 -15.02 -6.90
C GLU A 168 -19.62 -13.48 -6.87
N LEU A 169 -19.04 -12.93 -7.93
CA LEU A 169 -18.93 -11.48 -8.14
C LEU A 169 -19.99 -11.01 -9.14
N GLY A 170 -20.93 -10.20 -8.66
CA GLY A 170 -22.00 -9.58 -9.44
C GLY A 170 -21.73 -8.11 -9.78
N GLN A 171 -22.79 -7.42 -10.20
CA GLN A 171 -22.75 -6.00 -10.53
C GLN A 171 -22.98 -5.11 -9.28
N PRO A 172 -22.47 -3.86 -9.27
CA PRO A 172 -22.84 -2.87 -8.26
C PRO A 172 -24.37 -2.66 -8.23
N PRO A 173 -24.98 -2.32 -7.07
CA PRO A 173 -24.35 -1.89 -5.82
C PRO A 173 -23.96 -3.02 -4.86
N ARG A 174 -24.30 -4.28 -5.16
CA ARG A 174 -24.05 -5.45 -4.29
C ARG A 174 -23.25 -6.52 -5.03
N PRO A 175 -21.95 -6.28 -5.28
CA PRO A 175 -21.15 -7.17 -6.11
C PRO A 175 -20.80 -8.48 -5.41
N TYR A 176 -20.95 -8.63 -4.09
CA TYR A 176 -20.61 -9.88 -3.40
C TYR A 176 -21.87 -10.73 -3.24
N ILE A 177 -21.98 -11.80 -4.02
CA ILE A 177 -23.15 -12.68 -4.01
C ILE A 177 -22.75 -13.99 -3.35
N TYR A 178 -23.43 -14.36 -2.27
CA TYR A 178 -23.25 -15.62 -1.58
C TYR A 178 -24.46 -16.51 -1.87
N LEU A 179 -24.19 -17.69 -2.42
CA LEU A 179 -25.20 -18.72 -2.65
C LEU A 179 -25.12 -19.73 -1.53
N LEU A 180 -26.24 -19.91 -0.84
CA LEU A 180 -26.36 -20.71 0.37
C LEU A 180 -27.32 -21.88 0.11
N ARG A 181 -26.99 -23.02 0.72
CA ARG A 181 -27.82 -24.25 0.72
C ARG A 181 -28.13 -24.65 2.14
N THR A 182 -29.24 -25.34 2.36
CA THR A 182 -29.57 -25.79 3.70
C THR A 182 -28.52 -26.79 4.18
N LYS A 183 -28.07 -26.58 5.41
CA LYS A 183 -27.11 -27.47 6.05
C LYS A 183 -27.82 -28.78 6.43
N PRO A 184 -27.32 -29.95 6.02
CA PRO A 184 -27.87 -31.22 6.47
C PRO A 184 -27.71 -31.38 7.99
N GLU A 185 -28.73 -31.92 8.67
CA GLU A 185 -28.76 -32.06 10.14
C GLU A 185 -27.60 -32.90 10.70
N TRP A 186 -27.15 -33.90 9.94
CA TRP A 186 -26.05 -34.78 10.34
C TRP A 186 -24.66 -34.12 10.27
N LYS A 187 -24.55 -32.92 9.68
CA LYS A 187 -23.26 -32.25 9.45
C LYS A 187 -22.90 -31.39 10.66
N VAL A 188 -21.69 -31.57 11.20
CA VAL A 188 -21.18 -30.81 12.34
C VAL A 188 -21.09 -29.30 12.02
N ILE A 189 -21.48 -28.46 12.98
CA ILE A 189 -21.33 -26.99 12.93
C ILE A 189 -19.93 -26.63 13.47
N ARG A 190 -19.09 -26.02 12.63
CA ARG A 190 -17.73 -25.57 13.01
C ARG A 190 -17.67 -24.10 13.40
N GLY A 191 -18.59 -23.31 12.88
CA GLY A 191 -18.80 -21.91 13.22
C GLY A 191 -20.23 -21.54 12.88
N LEU A 192 -20.89 -20.78 13.76
CA LEU A 192 -22.27 -20.35 13.61
C LEU A 192 -22.30 -18.82 13.61
N HIS A 193 -22.76 -18.25 12.49
CA HIS A 193 -22.97 -16.81 12.36
C HIS A 193 -24.47 -16.51 12.27
N ARG A 194 -25.00 -15.74 13.21
CA ARG A 194 -26.40 -15.29 13.16
C ARG A 194 -26.48 -14.06 12.27
N TYR A 195 -27.01 -14.24 11.07
CA TYR A 195 -26.96 -13.21 10.04
C TYR A 195 -28.20 -12.31 10.07
N HIS A 196 -27.96 -11.01 9.94
CA HIS A 196 -28.99 -10.00 9.72
C HIS A 196 -28.62 -9.13 8.51
N PRO A 197 -29.55 -8.77 7.61
CA PRO A 197 -29.24 -7.97 6.42
C PRO A 197 -28.57 -6.61 6.71
N ASP A 198 -28.92 -6.01 7.86
CA ASP A 198 -28.38 -4.73 8.33
C ASP A 198 -27.01 -4.83 9.00
N GLU A 199 -26.47 -6.03 9.20
CA GLU A 199 -25.12 -6.23 9.74
C GLU A 199 -24.04 -5.58 8.85
N VAL A 200 -24.38 -5.23 7.60
CA VAL A 200 -23.46 -4.51 6.71
C VAL A 200 -23.11 -3.11 7.22
N PHE A 201 -23.98 -2.50 8.04
CA PHE A 201 -23.74 -1.18 8.64
C PHE A 201 -22.79 -1.22 9.84
N SER A 202 -22.61 -2.40 10.46
CA SER A 202 -21.68 -2.62 11.58
C SER A 202 -20.33 -3.20 11.16
N LEU A 203 -20.14 -3.52 9.87
CA LEU A 203 -18.83 -3.90 9.35
C LEU A 203 -17.90 -2.67 9.34
N GLU A 204 -17.05 -2.54 10.36
CA GLU A 204 -15.98 -1.53 10.38
C GLU A 204 -15.08 -1.64 9.13
N GLU A 205 -14.71 -0.50 8.54
CA GLU A 205 -13.91 -0.39 7.29
C GLU A 205 -12.48 -0.95 7.39
#